data_AF-A0A938GDW6-F1
#
_entry.id   AF-A0A938GDW6-F1
#
_cell.length_a   1.000
_cell.length_b   1.000
_cell.length_c   1.000
_cell.angle_alpha   90.00
_cell.angle_beta   90.00
_cell.angle_gamma   90.00
#
_symmetry.space_group_name_H-M   'P 1'
#
loop_
_entity.id
_entity.type
_entity.pdbx_description
1 polymer ?
#
loop_
_entity_poly.entity_id
_entity_poly.type
_entity_poly.pdbx_seq_one_letter_code
_entity_poly.pdbx_strand_id
1 'polypeptide(L)'
;MFTQTLIGRAHNRLALATAVFFPLLLPRPEAAEPLWKKHVVHQGFPCMTAVAGDFTKDRKPDVIANSGNRTRLFVGPTWKEIVLDATPGHDFIHSETFDVDGDGDLDFIGARYQPGLIIWLEQPDHPLTDPWPLRTASKALNGIHGLLKGDVNRDGRIDLIANSAQPKDTPFPESLLWLAVPKNPRTALNWEPHVFADQDAPGLSHYLGFGDVNGDGRPDAATGAKGSPSPVGNYFAWWEAPEDPAKAWKKHVIAEKQMGATNIHPGDVNQDGKADFIASRGHGNGVVWFEAPSWREHPIHPTLKEPHSLIVLDLDGDGDLDAATCAYGDKQAWWFENDGKGKFTNHLVANDQEAYDIRAFDMDQDGDLDLVIAGRASNNVAWYENPRR
;
A
#
# COMPACT_ATOMS: atom_id res chain seq x y z
N MET A 1 53.97 53.35 50.31
CA MET A 1 54.29 54.28 49.21
C MET A 1 52.98 54.85 48.69
N PHE A 2 52.91 56.17 48.73
CA PHE A 2 51.96 57.15 48.16
C PHE A 2 50.94 56.64 47.11
N THR A 3 49.63 56.75 47.41
CA THR A 3 48.61 57.73 46.90
C THR A 3 48.30 57.58 45.41
N GLN A 4 47.06 57.50 44.90
CA GLN A 4 45.91 58.41 45.03
C GLN A 4 44.59 57.65 44.70
N THR A 5 43.51 57.74 45.50
CA THR A 5 42.37 58.70 45.44
C THR A 5 41.52 58.51 44.16
N LEU A 6 40.23 58.16 44.24
CA LEU A 6 39.12 59.12 44.46
C LEU A 6 37.78 58.42 44.83
N ILE A 7 37.12 58.96 45.87
CA ILE A 7 35.69 59.38 45.99
C ILE A 7 34.59 58.37 45.57
N GLY A 8 33.56 58.06 46.37
CA GLY A 8 33.13 58.59 47.65
C GLY A 8 31.75 58.06 48.10
N ARG A 9 31.43 58.41 49.35
CA ARG A 9 30.13 58.54 50.05
C ARG A 9 29.05 57.45 49.92
N ALA A 10 28.85 56.79 51.06
CA ALA A 10 27.65 56.06 51.44
C ALA A 10 26.41 56.97 51.52
N HIS A 11 25.28 56.51 50.98
CA HIS A 11 23.93 56.99 51.29
C HIS A 11 23.01 55.78 51.54
N ASN A 12 22.44 55.71 52.74
CA ASN A 12 21.27 54.89 53.08
C ASN A 12 20.09 55.29 52.19
N ARG A 13 19.45 54.35 51.48
CA ARG A 13 18.06 54.50 51.04
C ARG A 13 17.29 53.17 51.08
N LEU A 14 16.06 53.33 51.57
CA LEU A 14 14.95 52.40 51.70
C LEU A 14 14.85 51.33 50.59
N ALA A 15 14.46 50.14 51.03
CA ALA A 15 13.92 49.09 50.17
C ALA A 15 12.67 49.57 49.43
N LEU A 16 12.70 49.50 48.10
CA LEU A 16 11.51 49.35 47.26
C LEU A 16 11.62 47.96 46.63
N ALA A 17 10.66 47.09 46.95
CA ALA A 17 10.50 45.81 46.27
C ALA A 17 9.90 46.07 44.88
N THR A 18 10.73 45.97 43.84
CA THR A 18 10.26 45.90 42.45
C THR A 18 9.77 44.48 42.18
N ALA A 19 8.45 44.31 42.06
CA ALA A 19 7.87 43.09 41.54
C ALA A 19 8.27 42.96 40.05
N VAL A 20 9.08 41.94 39.74
CA VAL A 20 9.39 41.57 38.36
C VAL A 20 8.19 40.82 37.80
N PHE A 21 7.42 41.47 36.92
CA PHE A 21 6.39 40.81 36.12
C PHE A 21 7.09 39.97 35.05
N PHE A 22 7.09 38.65 35.21
CA PHE A 22 7.30 37.73 34.09
C PHE A 22 5.97 37.66 33.32
N PRO A 23 5.91 38.04 32.04
CA PRO A 23 4.73 37.73 31.25
C PRO A 23 4.64 36.21 31.15
N LEU A 24 3.54 35.64 31.65
CA LEU A 24 3.16 34.27 31.33
C LEU A 24 3.02 34.22 29.80
N LEU A 25 3.97 33.59 29.10
CA LEU A 25 3.69 33.11 27.76
C LEU A 25 2.62 32.03 27.92
N LEU A 26 1.37 32.38 27.62
CA LEU A 26 0.36 31.39 27.36
C LEU A 26 0.87 30.53 26.18
N PRO A 27 0.85 29.19 26.28
CA PRO A 27 1.13 28.37 25.12
C PRO A 27 0.19 28.80 24.01
N ARG A 28 0.74 29.02 22.81
CA ARG A 28 -0.10 29.18 21.61
C ARG A 28 -0.98 27.93 21.54
N PRO A 29 -2.28 28.05 21.23
CA PRO A 29 -3.04 26.87 20.85
C PRO A 29 -2.29 26.24 19.68
N GLU A 30 -1.82 25.02 19.90
CA GLU A 30 -1.38 24.12 18.85
C GLU A 30 -2.50 24.14 17.81
N ALA A 31 -2.20 24.57 16.58
CA ALA A 31 -3.19 24.55 15.52
C ALA A 31 -3.66 23.09 15.42
N ALA A 32 -4.96 22.83 15.56
CA ALA A 32 -5.49 21.50 15.32
C ALA A 32 -5.00 21.08 13.94
N GLU A 33 -4.31 19.95 13.86
CA GLU A 33 -3.74 19.51 12.59
C GLU A 33 -4.85 19.47 11.53
N PRO A 34 -4.57 19.98 10.32
CA PRO A 34 -5.56 19.95 9.26
C PRO A 34 -6.00 18.51 9.03
N LEU A 35 -7.31 18.28 9.11
CA LEU A 35 -7.90 16.94 9.01
C LEU A 35 -7.98 16.55 7.54
N TRP A 36 -7.59 15.30 7.25
CA TRP A 36 -7.84 14.64 5.98
C TRP A 36 -9.29 14.83 5.55
N LYS A 37 -9.51 15.38 4.35
CA LYS A 37 -10.86 15.71 3.88
C LYS A 37 -11.41 14.59 3.01
N LYS A 38 -12.51 13.99 3.46
CA LYS A 38 -13.19 12.89 2.75
C LYS A 38 -13.96 13.39 1.53
N HIS A 39 -13.77 12.71 0.41
CA HIS A 39 -14.55 12.82 -0.81
C HIS A 39 -15.11 11.46 -1.21
N VAL A 40 -16.40 11.40 -1.54
CA VAL A 40 -17.06 10.14 -1.89
C VAL A 40 -17.14 10.02 -3.41
N VAL A 41 -16.49 8.98 -3.94
CA VAL A 41 -16.55 8.59 -5.36
C VAL A 41 -17.83 7.81 -5.63
N HIS A 42 -18.14 6.84 -4.75
CA HIS A 42 -19.27 5.93 -4.90
C HIS A 42 -19.79 5.47 -3.54
N GLN A 43 -21.08 5.17 -3.44
CA GLN A 43 -21.70 4.61 -2.24
C GLN A 43 -22.87 3.67 -2.58
N GLY A 44 -23.18 2.78 -1.64
CA GLY A 44 -24.35 1.90 -1.68
C GLY A 44 -24.03 0.43 -1.98
N PHE A 45 -22.79 0.10 -2.31
CA PHE A 45 -22.35 -1.27 -2.55
C PHE A 45 -20.99 -1.53 -1.90
N PRO A 46 -20.75 -2.77 -1.45
CA PRO A 46 -19.44 -3.17 -0.93
C PRO A 46 -18.41 -3.12 -2.06
N CYS A 47 -17.24 -2.57 -1.74
CA CYS A 47 -16.11 -2.50 -2.65
C CYS A 47 -14.91 -3.26 -2.05
N MET A 48 -14.25 -4.07 -2.88
CA MET A 48 -13.12 -4.90 -2.44
C MET A 48 -11.78 -4.32 -2.86
N THR A 49 -11.73 -3.63 -4.01
CA THR A 49 -10.52 -3.06 -4.59
C THR A 49 -10.87 -1.86 -5.45
N ALA A 50 -10.00 -0.86 -5.45
CA ALA A 50 -10.11 0.35 -6.26
C ALA A 50 -8.71 0.84 -6.65
N VAL A 51 -8.56 1.26 -7.90
CA VAL A 51 -7.35 1.88 -8.44
C VAL A 51 -7.69 3.23 -9.05
N ALA A 52 -6.78 4.20 -8.92
CA ALA A 52 -6.90 5.52 -9.51
C ALA A 52 -5.89 5.71 -10.65
N GLY A 53 -6.24 6.55 -11.61
CA GLY A 53 -5.45 6.81 -12.81
C GLY A 53 -6.22 7.67 -13.80
N ASP A 54 -5.57 8.16 -14.87
CA ASP A 54 -6.28 8.76 -16.00
C ASP A 54 -6.74 7.64 -16.96
N PHE A 55 -7.98 7.21 -16.78
CA PHE A 55 -8.59 6.13 -17.58
C PHE A 55 -9.45 6.68 -18.73
N THR A 56 -9.53 8.01 -18.86
CA THR A 56 -10.35 8.70 -19.86
C THR A 56 -9.55 9.58 -20.82
N LYS A 57 -8.23 9.64 -20.65
CA LYS A 57 -7.28 10.43 -21.45
C LYS A 57 -7.57 11.94 -21.35
N ASP A 58 -8.19 12.36 -20.24
CA ASP A 58 -8.59 13.75 -20.00
C ASP A 58 -7.68 14.48 -19.00
N ARG A 59 -6.64 13.79 -18.53
CA ARG A 59 -5.66 14.21 -17.52
C ARG A 59 -6.25 14.49 -16.16
N LYS A 60 -7.43 13.98 -15.84
CA LYS A 60 -7.98 14.04 -14.48
C LYS A 60 -7.95 12.65 -13.83
N PRO A 61 -7.92 12.61 -12.49
CA PRO A 61 -8.03 11.36 -11.76
C PRO A 61 -9.40 10.72 -11.95
N ASP A 62 -9.41 9.51 -12.48
CA ASP A 62 -10.55 8.59 -12.53
C ASP A 62 -10.32 7.44 -11.55
N VAL A 63 -11.37 6.70 -11.23
CA VAL A 63 -11.27 5.51 -10.38
C VAL A 63 -11.94 4.32 -11.04
N ILE A 64 -11.23 3.19 -11.14
CA ILE A 64 -11.83 1.89 -11.47
C ILE A 64 -11.92 1.06 -10.19
N ALA A 65 -13.09 0.48 -9.93
CA ALA A 65 -13.30 -0.36 -8.75
C ALA A 65 -14.21 -1.55 -9.06
N ASN A 66 -14.02 -2.65 -8.33
CA ASN A 66 -15.02 -3.72 -8.28
C ASN A 66 -15.98 -3.45 -7.11
N SER A 67 -17.19 -3.00 -7.44
CA SER A 67 -18.22 -2.59 -6.48
C SER A 67 -19.58 -3.15 -6.86
N GLY A 68 -20.19 -3.90 -5.93
CA GLY A 68 -21.47 -4.56 -6.17
C GLY A 68 -21.41 -5.63 -7.26
N ASN A 69 -20.32 -6.41 -7.30
CA ASN A 69 -20.05 -7.47 -8.27
C ASN A 69 -20.00 -6.98 -9.72
N ARG A 70 -19.52 -5.76 -9.93
CA ARG A 70 -19.28 -5.17 -11.25
C ARG A 70 -17.99 -4.38 -11.22
N THR A 71 -17.24 -4.42 -12.31
CA THR A 71 -16.12 -3.50 -12.52
C THR A 71 -16.66 -2.21 -13.12
N ARG A 72 -16.41 -1.09 -12.44
CA ARG A 72 -16.97 0.23 -12.75
C ARG A 72 -15.87 1.24 -12.88
N LEU A 73 -15.96 2.09 -13.89
CA LEU A 73 -15.19 3.32 -14.02
C LEU A 73 -16.02 4.48 -13.46
N PHE A 74 -15.44 5.28 -12.58
CA PHE A 74 -15.99 6.52 -12.05
C PHE A 74 -15.17 7.69 -12.60
N VAL A 75 -15.79 8.46 -13.50
CA VAL A 75 -15.11 9.51 -14.25
C VAL A 75 -15.03 10.80 -13.43
N GLY A 76 -13.82 11.24 -13.11
CA GLY A 76 -13.56 12.44 -12.33
C GLY A 76 -13.93 13.74 -13.07
N PRO A 77 -14.18 14.85 -12.34
CA PRO A 77 -14.43 14.94 -10.90
C PRO A 77 -15.91 14.67 -10.55
N THR A 78 -16.76 14.39 -11.53
CA THR A 78 -18.21 14.22 -11.32
C THR A 78 -18.59 12.83 -10.82
N TRP A 79 -17.64 11.89 -10.85
CA TRP A 79 -17.80 10.46 -10.56
C TRP A 79 -18.91 9.81 -11.37
N LYS A 80 -19.05 10.22 -12.64
CA LYS A 80 -20.00 9.60 -13.57
C LYS A 80 -19.63 8.13 -13.74
N GLU A 81 -20.57 7.25 -13.42
CA GLU A 81 -20.38 5.80 -13.45
C GLU A 81 -20.52 5.24 -14.89
N ILE A 82 -19.59 4.37 -15.27
CA ILE A 82 -19.63 3.51 -16.45
C ILE A 82 -19.36 2.07 -16.01
N VAL A 83 -20.20 1.13 -16.42
CA VAL A 83 -19.98 -0.30 -16.14
C VAL A 83 -19.06 -0.86 -17.22
N LEU A 84 -17.84 -1.23 -16.85
CA LEU A 84 -16.87 -1.83 -17.75
C LEU A 84 -17.11 -3.34 -17.91
N ASP A 85 -17.45 -4.02 -16.81
CA ASP A 85 -17.74 -5.45 -16.80
C ASP A 85 -18.81 -5.80 -15.76
N ALA A 86 -19.75 -6.64 -16.18
CA ALA A 86 -20.85 -7.18 -15.36
C ALA A 86 -21.01 -8.70 -15.52
N THR A 87 -19.97 -9.38 -16.00
CA THR A 87 -19.97 -10.82 -16.20
C THR A 87 -20.20 -11.53 -14.85
N PRO A 88 -21.15 -12.48 -14.75
CA PRO A 88 -21.39 -13.20 -13.50
C PRO A 88 -20.14 -13.94 -12.98
N GLY A 89 -19.85 -13.74 -11.69
CA GLY A 89 -18.68 -14.32 -11.05
C GLY A 89 -17.38 -13.54 -11.30
N HIS A 90 -17.44 -12.32 -11.83
CA HIS A 90 -16.29 -11.41 -11.86
C HIS A 90 -16.30 -10.50 -10.61
N ASP A 91 -16.25 -11.14 -9.45
CA ASP A 91 -16.15 -10.56 -8.10
C ASP A 91 -14.68 -10.38 -7.71
N PHE A 92 -13.99 -9.48 -8.41
CA PHE A 92 -12.57 -9.23 -8.19
C PHE A 92 -12.33 -8.62 -6.81
N ILE A 93 -11.40 -9.21 -6.06
CA ILE A 93 -11.03 -8.77 -4.71
C ILE A 93 -9.70 -8.02 -4.67
N HIS A 94 -8.88 -8.17 -5.70
CA HIS A 94 -7.67 -7.37 -5.92
C HIS A 94 -7.64 -6.89 -7.36
N SER A 95 -6.99 -5.75 -7.55
CA SER A 95 -6.76 -5.18 -8.88
C SER A 95 -5.40 -4.52 -8.98
N GLU A 96 -4.94 -4.35 -10.21
CA GLU A 96 -3.76 -3.59 -10.58
C GLU A 96 -4.04 -2.81 -11.86
N THR A 97 -3.16 -1.88 -12.20
CA THR A 97 -3.23 -1.14 -13.47
C THR A 97 -1.86 -0.85 -14.04
N PHE A 98 -1.68 -1.08 -15.34
CA PHE A 98 -0.49 -0.72 -16.13
C PHE A 98 -0.80 -0.93 -17.62
N ASP A 99 0.07 -0.43 -18.49
CA ASP A 99 -0.01 -0.64 -19.95
C ASP A 99 0.35 -2.10 -20.30
N VAL A 100 -0.66 -2.94 -20.54
CA VAL A 100 -0.46 -4.37 -20.81
C VAL A 100 0.02 -4.58 -22.23
N ASP A 101 -0.45 -3.77 -23.19
CA ASP A 101 -0.22 -4.03 -24.61
C ASP A 101 0.74 -3.08 -25.32
N GLY A 102 1.29 -2.11 -24.58
CA GLY A 102 2.35 -1.21 -25.00
C GLY A 102 1.86 -0.03 -25.83
N ASP A 103 0.58 0.33 -25.76
CA ASP A 103 0.01 1.45 -26.52
C ASP A 103 0.01 2.78 -25.76
N GLY A 104 0.58 2.80 -24.55
CA GLY A 104 0.88 3.99 -23.77
C GLY A 104 -0.25 4.43 -22.85
N ASP A 105 -1.25 3.58 -22.63
CA ASP A 105 -2.38 3.88 -21.78
C ASP A 105 -2.57 2.84 -20.65
N LEU A 106 -3.41 3.16 -19.66
CA LEU A 106 -3.60 2.30 -18.49
C LEU A 106 -4.72 1.27 -18.70
N ASP A 107 -4.38 0.00 -18.60
CA ASP A 107 -5.34 -1.09 -18.54
C ASP A 107 -5.71 -1.45 -17.10
N PHE A 108 -6.88 -2.05 -16.91
CA PHE A 108 -7.31 -2.57 -15.61
C PHE A 108 -7.10 -4.08 -15.53
N ILE A 109 -6.49 -4.55 -14.44
CA ILE A 109 -6.32 -5.97 -14.13
C ILE A 109 -7.20 -6.30 -12.92
N GLY A 110 -8.00 -7.36 -13.01
CA GLY A 110 -8.85 -7.84 -11.92
C GLY A 110 -8.54 -9.29 -11.55
N ALA A 111 -8.41 -9.57 -10.25
CA ALA A 111 -8.14 -10.90 -9.72
C ALA A 111 -9.26 -11.40 -8.78
N ARG A 112 -9.76 -12.60 -9.07
CA ARG A 112 -10.76 -13.31 -8.27
C ARG A 112 -10.07 -14.39 -7.44
N TYR A 113 -10.52 -14.54 -6.20
CA TYR A 113 -9.98 -15.50 -5.24
C TYR A 113 -10.12 -16.97 -5.67
N GLN A 114 -11.36 -17.46 -5.85
CA GLN A 114 -11.65 -18.88 -6.09
C GLN A 114 -13.00 -19.08 -6.82
N PRO A 115 -13.09 -19.89 -7.91
CA PRO A 115 -11.94 -20.45 -8.64
C PRO A 115 -11.11 -19.30 -9.21
N GLY A 116 -9.79 -19.38 -9.05
CA GLY A 116 -8.94 -18.24 -9.38
C GLY A 116 -9.05 -17.82 -10.85
N LEU A 117 -9.02 -16.51 -11.06
CA LEU A 117 -9.12 -15.88 -12.38
C LEU A 117 -8.41 -14.54 -12.32
N ILE A 118 -7.57 -14.28 -13.31
CA ILE A 118 -6.99 -12.97 -13.59
C ILE A 118 -7.45 -12.58 -14.99
N ILE A 119 -8.09 -11.43 -15.11
CA ILE A 119 -8.44 -10.79 -16.38
C ILE A 119 -7.76 -9.44 -16.49
N TRP A 120 -7.70 -8.93 -17.72
CA TRP A 120 -7.44 -7.52 -17.96
C TRP A 120 -8.50 -6.95 -18.91
N LEU A 121 -8.79 -5.66 -18.74
CA LEU A 121 -9.67 -4.86 -19.58
C LEU A 121 -8.78 -3.85 -20.32
N GLU A 122 -8.72 -4.00 -21.64
CA GLU A 122 -7.99 -3.11 -22.55
C GLU A 122 -8.71 -1.76 -22.62
N GLN A 123 -8.03 -0.65 -22.36
CA GLN A 123 -8.61 0.67 -22.57
C GLN A 123 -8.77 0.92 -24.09
N PRO A 124 -9.96 1.30 -24.57
CA PRO A 124 -10.16 1.56 -25.98
C PRO A 124 -9.78 3.01 -26.35
N ASP A 125 -9.75 3.31 -27.65
CA ASP A 125 -9.51 4.66 -28.16
C ASP A 125 -10.50 5.70 -27.60
N HIS A 126 -11.77 5.30 -27.41
CA HIS A 126 -12.82 6.16 -26.85
C HIS A 126 -13.37 5.54 -25.54
N PRO A 127 -12.67 5.66 -24.40
CA PRO A 127 -12.95 4.94 -23.16
C PRO A 127 -14.34 5.17 -22.56
N LEU A 128 -15.01 6.25 -22.95
CA LEU A 128 -16.36 6.60 -22.48
C LEU A 128 -17.50 5.98 -23.32
N THR A 129 -17.22 5.49 -24.52
CA THR A 129 -18.24 5.03 -25.47
C THR A 129 -17.97 3.65 -26.03
N ASP A 130 -16.70 3.30 -26.20
CA ASP A 130 -16.29 2.01 -26.72
C ASP A 130 -16.26 0.97 -25.59
N PRO A 131 -16.62 -0.29 -25.87
CA PRO A 131 -16.49 -1.34 -24.88
C PRO A 131 -15.01 -1.63 -24.63
N TRP A 132 -14.61 -1.74 -23.37
CA TRP A 132 -13.26 -2.18 -22.97
C TRP A 132 -13.11 -3.68 -23.25
N PRO A 133 -12.24 -4.12 -24.19
CA PRO A 133 -12.07 -5.53 -24.49
C PRO A 133 -11.58 -6.33 -23.27
N LEU A 134 -12.37 -7.32 -22.84
CA LEU A 134 -12.02 -8.23 -21.74
C LEU A 134 -11.18 -9.41 -22.23
N ARG A 135 -10.07 -9.66 -21.55
CA ARG A 135 -9.11 -10.74 -21.88
C ARG A 135 -8.69 -11.50 -20.63
N THR A 136 -8.42 -12.79 -20.78
CA THR A 136 -7.92 -13.63 -19.67
C THR A 136 -6.40 -13.56 -19.61
N ALA A 137 -5.85 -13.22 -18.45
CA ALA A 137 -4.42 -13.37 -18.17
C ALA A 137 -4.12 -14.78 -17.63
N SER A 138 -4.92 -15.28 -16.66
CA SER A 138 -4.73 -16.65 -16.14
C SER A 138 -5.99 -17.21 -15.50
N LYS A 139 -6.15 -18.54 -15.60
CA LYS A 139 -7.15 -19.35 -14.88
C LYS A 139 -6.51 -20.46 -14.04
N ALA A 140 -5.17 -20.50 -13.98
CA ALA A 140 -4.43 -21.60 -13.37
C ALA A 140 -4.21 -21.40 -11.86
N LEU A 141 -4.00 -20.16 -11.44
CA LEU A 141 -3.81 -19.80 -10.04
C LEU A 141 -5.11 -19.98 -9.27
N ASN A 142 -5.02 -20.34 -7.99
CA ASN A 142 -6.19 -20.44 -7.13
C ASN A 142 -5.89 -19.88 -5.73
N GLY A 143 -6.84 -19.15 -5.14
CA GLY A 143 -6.61 -18.42 -3.91
C GLY A 143 -5.78 -17.15 -4.12
N ILE A 144 -5.99 -16.46 -5.24
CA ILE A 144 -5.31 -15.19 -5.52
C ILE A 144 -5.86 -14.17 -4.55
N HIS A 145 -5.00 -13.72 -3.66
CA HIS A 145 -5.32 -12.76 -2.60
C HIS A 145 -4.08 -11.89 -2.41
N GLY A 146 -3.50 -11.44 -3.50
CA GLY A 146 -2.19 -10.80 -3.54
C GLY A 146 -1.81 -10.62 -5.00
N LEU A 147 -1.83 -9.37 -5.42
CA LEU A 147 -1.49 -8.95 -6.76
C LEU A 147 -0.55 -7.76 -6.65
N LEU A 148 0.55 -7.79 -7.39
CA LEU A 148 1.54 -6.72 -7.44
C LEU A 148 2.13 -6.67 -8.86
N LYS A 149 2.68 -5.54 -9.23
CA LYS A 149 3.35 -5.34 -10.52
C LYS A 149 4.82 -4.96 -10.34
N GLY A 150 5.68 -5.37 -11.27
CA GLY A 150 7.09 -5.02 -11.28
C GLY A 150 7.82 -5.66 -12.46
N ASP A 151 8.95 -5.10 -12.87
CA ASP A 151 9.82 -5.70 -13.89
C ASP A 151 10.69 -6.78 -13.23
N VAL A 152 10.19 -8.02 -13.23
CA VAL A 152 10.82 -9.14 -12.49
C VAL A 152 12.03 -9.66 -13.24
N ASN A 153 11.94 -9.72 -14.56
CA ASN A 153 13.00 -10.25 -15.42
C ASN A 153 13.98 -9.19 -15.94
N ARG A 154 13.75 -7.91 -15.62
CA ARG A 154 14.57 -6.75 -16.01
C ARG A 154 14.62 -6.56 -17.53
N ASP A 155 13.52 -6.88 -18.21
CA ASP A 155 13.39 -6.71 -19.66
C ASP A 155 12.77 -5.36 -20.07
N GLY A 156 12.47 -4.51 -19.09
CA GLY A 156 11.87 -3.19 -19.26
C GLY A 156 10.35 -3.20 -19.41
N ARG A 157 9.70 -4.36 -19.30
CA ARG A 157 8.23 -4.48 -19.25
C ARG A 157 7.78 -4.87 -17.84
N ILE A 158 6.58 -4.43 -17.49
CA ILE A 158 5.96 -4.79 -16.23
C ILE A 158 5.44 -6.23 -16.31
N ASP A 159 5.79 -7.03 -15.30
CA ASP A 159 5.22 -8.34 -15.05
C ASP A 159 4.21 -8.27 -13.89
N LEU A 160 3.38 -9.31 -13.77
CA LEU A 160 2.39 -9.43 -12.70
C LEU A 160 2.81 -10.51 -11.70
N ILE A 161 2.99 -10.14 -10.44
CA ILE A 161 3.35 -11.04 -9.35
C ILE A 161 2.07 -11.41 -8.59
N ALA A 162 1.87 -12.70 -8.33
CA ALA A 162 0.69 -13.20 -7.65
C ALA A 162 0.99 -14.39 -6.74
N ASN A 163 0.14 -14.57 -5.73
CA ASN A 163 0.08 -15.80 -4.95
C ASN A 163 -0.92 -16.79 -5.55
N SER A 164 -0.62 -18.07 -5.38
CA SER A 164 -1.55 -19.18 -5.55
C SER A 164 -1.61 -19.93 -4.24
N ALA A 165 -2.43 -19.42 -3.32
CA ALA A 165 -2.33 -19.76 -1.91
C ALA A 165 -3.20 -20.95 -1.47
N GLN A 166 -4.01 -21.55 -2.37
CA GLN A 166 -4.73 -22.77 -2.02
C GLN A 166 -3.76 -23.97 -1.94
N PRO A 167 -3.89 -24.85 -0.94
CA PRO A 167 -3.04 -26.04 -0.79
C PRO A 167 -3.38 -27.18 -1.77
N LYS A 168 -4.47 -27.05 -2.52
CA LYS A 168 -4.97 -28.07 -3.45
C LYS A 168 -5.83 -27.42 -4.53
N ASP A 169 -6.26 -28.23 -5.49
CA ASP A 169 -7.16 -27.82 -6.58
C ASP A 169 -6.56 -26.66 -7.42
N THR A 170 -5.24 -26.67 -7.58
CA THR A 170 -4.46 -25.76 -8.43
C THR A 170 -3.15 -26.45 -8.87
N PRO A 171 -2.59 -26.11 -10.05
CA PRO A 171 -1.25 -26.52 -10.45
C PRO A 171 -0.13 -25.92 -9.59
N PHE A 172 -0.40 -24.85 -8.84
CA PHE A 172 0.59 -24.09 -8.06
C PHE A 172 0.17 -24.00 -6.59
N PRO A 173 0.13 -25.12 -5.86
CA PRO A 173 -0.34 -25.10 -4.47
C PRO A 173 0.66 -24.38 -3.56
N GLU A 174 0.18 -23.46 -2.72
CA GLU A 174 1.01 -22.73 -1.74
C GLU A 174 2.26 -22.06 -2.35
N SER A 175 2.10 -21.50 -3.55
CA SER A 175 3.20 -20.95 -4.33
C SER A 175 3.11 -19.45 -4.57
N LEU A 176 4.27 -18.82 -4.80
CA LEU A 176 4.37 -17.50 -5.42
C LEU A 176 4.95 -17.63 -6.82
N LEU A 177 4.46 -16.77 -7.73
CA LEU A 177 4.88 -16.75 -9.12
C LEU A 177 4.73 -15.35 -9.72
N TRP A 178 5.40 -15.13 -10.85
CA TRP A 178 5.14 -14.00 -11.71
C TRP A 178 4.64 -14.45 -13.07
N LEU A 179 3.89 -13.58 -13.74
CA LEU A 179 3.26 -13.81 -15.03
C LEU A 179 3.85 -12.81 -16.02
N ALA A 180 4.61 -13.30 -16.99
CA ALA A 180 5.17 -12.48 -18.04
C ALA A 180 4.07 -12.00 -18.98
N VAL A 181 4.02 -10.70 -19.27
CA VAL A 181 3.12 -10.18 -20.30
C VAL A 181 3.55 -10.74 -21.67
N PRO A 182 2.68 -11.47 -22.39
CA PRO A 182 3.02 -12.03 -23.68
C PRO A 182 3.33 -10.95 -24.69
N LYS A 183 4.24 -11.22 -25.64
CA LYS A 183 4.57 -10.28 -26.74
C LYS A 183 3.35 -9.78 -27.54
N ASN A 184 2.29 -10.58 -27.63
CA ASN A 184 1.05 -10.22 -28.33
C ASN A 184 -0.17 -10.45 -27.41
N PRO A 185 -0.36 -9.62 -26.36
CA PRO A 185 -1.29 -9.93 -25.27
C PRO A 185 -2.75 -9.91 -25.74
N ARG A 186 -3.09 -9.14 -26.79
CA ARG A 186 -4.42 -9.10 -27.42
C ARG A 186 -4.87 -10.42 -28.07
N THR A 187 -3.93 -11.35 -28.32
CA THR A 187 -4.23 -12.67 -28.93
C THR A 187 -3.80 -13.85 -28.06
N ALA A 188 -3.10 -13.59 -26.96
CA ALA A 188 -2.63 -14.63 -26.07
C ALA A 188 -3.81 -15.27 -25.32
N LEU A 189 -3.75 -16.60 -25.16
CA LEU A 189 -4.76 -17.33 -24.39
C LEU A 189 -4.55 -17.22 -22.88
N ASN A 190 -3.28 -17.18 -22.44
CA ASN A 190 -2.85 -17.00 -21.05
C ASN A 190 -1.45 -16.37 -21.05
N TRP A 191 -1.08 -15.79 -19.92
CA TRP A 191 0.27 -15.32 -19.61
C TRP A 191 1.11 -16.48 -19.08
N GLU A 192 2.42 -16.47 -19.32
CA GLU A 192 3.32 -17.55 -18.90
C GLU A 192 3.63 -17.45 -17.40
N PRO A 193 3.32 -18.48 -16.59
CA PRO A 193 3.65 -18.49 -15.17
C PRO A 193 5.09 -18.96 -14.90
N HIS A 194 5.81 -18.17 -14.13
CA HIS A 194 7.15 -18.48 -13.62
C HIS A 194 7.08 -18.61 -12.09
N VAL A 195 7.06 -19.86 -11.62
CA VAL A 195 6.97 -20.18 -10.18
C VAL A 195 8.35 -19.99 -9.55
N PHE A 196 8.43 -19.11 -8.55
CA PHE A 196 9.67 -18.83 -7.85
C PHE A 196 9.72 -19.34 -6.41
N ALA A 197 8.55 -19.55 -5.78
CA ALA A 197 8.42 -20.18 -4.48
C ALA A 197 7.44 -21.36 -4.59
N ASP A 198 7.87 -22.49 -5.14
CA ASP A 198 7.02 -23.66 -5.36
C ASP A 198 6.71 -24.40 -4.04
N GLN A 199 5.43 -24.39 -3.61
CA GLN A 199 4.97 -24.97 -2.33
C GLN A 199 5.74 -24.45 -1.11
N ASP A 200 6.42 -23.31 -1.25
CA ASP A 200 7.30 -22.74 -0.24
C ASP A 200 6.73 -21.45 0.36
N ALA A 201 5.53 -21.04 -0.05
CA ALA A 201 4.82 -19.87 0.48
C ALA A 201 3.41 -20.22 1.00
N PRO A 202 3.29 -21.16 1.96
CA PRO A 202 2.01 -21.46 2.58
C PRO A 202 1.50 -20.30 3.43
N GLY A 203 0.17 -20.25 3.60
CA GLY A 203 -0.45 -19.45 4.65
C GLY A 203 -1.12 -18.15 4.23
N LEU A 204 -1.30 -17.90 2.94
CA LEU A 204 -2.07 -16.80 2.33
C LEU A 204 -1.69 -15.39 2.84
N SER A 205 -1.03 -14.63 1.99
CA SER A 205 -0.91 -13.18 2.15
C SER A 205 -2.16 -12.45 1.60
N HIS A 206 -2.27 -11.15 1.86
CA HIS A 206 -3.21 -10.23 1.18
C HIS A 206 -2.57 -9.40 0.08
N TYR A 207 -1.29 -9.08 0.26
CA TYR A 207 -0.46 -8.35 -0.70
C TYR A 207 0.98 -8.87 -0.61
N LEU A 208 1.80 -8.48 -1.57
CA LEU A 208 3.19 -8.88 -1.69
C LEU A 208 4.07 -7.63 -1.63
N GLY A 209 5.32 -7.80 -1.21
CA GLY A 209 6.37 -6.80 -1.33
C GLY A 209 7.29 -7.13 -2.51
N PHE A 210 7.86 -6.11 -3.14
CA PHE A 210 8.83 -6.27 -4.21
C PHE A 210 9.86 -5.14 -4.19
N GLY A 211 11.14 -5.49 -4.24
CA GLY A 211 12.26 -4.54 -4.14
C GLY A 211 13.57 -5.24 -3.82
N ASP A 212 14.70 -4.60 -4.09
CA ASP A 212 16.04 -5.16 -3.83
C ASP A 212 16.33 -5.13 -2.32
N VAL A 213 16.29 -6.30 -1.67
CA VAL A 213 16.44 -6.43 -0.22
C VAL A 213 17.91 -6.56 0.18
N ASN A 214 18.71 -7.22 -0.64
CA ASN A 214 20.10 -7.54 -0.34
C ASN A 214 21.12 -6.60 -1.01
N GLY A 215 20.67 -5.64 -1.82
CA GLY A 215 21.49 -4.63 -2.50
C GLY A 215 22.25 -5.17 -3.70
N ASP A 216 21.78 -6.26 -4.33
CA ASP A 216 22.47 -6.90 -5.45
C ASP A 216 21.97 -6.45 -6.84
N GLY A 217 21.04 -5.50 -6.88
CA GLY A 217 20.46 -4.93 -8.09
C GLY A 217 19.42 -5.82 -8.76
N ARG A 218 18.93 -6.86 -8.07
CA ARG A 218 17.77 -7.66 -8.49
C ARG A 218 16.63 -7.44 -7.51
N PRO A 219 15.41 -7.19 -7.99
CA PRO A 219 14.28 -7.05 -7.08
C PRO A 219 13.88 -8.42 -6.52
N ASP A 220 13.78 -8.48 -5.21
CA ASP A 220 13.31 -9.63 -4.43
C ASP A 220 11.81 -9.51 -4.13
N ALA A 221 11.21 -10.57 -3.59
CA ALA A 221 9.78 -10.60 -3.27
C ALA A 221 9.58 -10.92 -1.79
N ALA A 222 8.58 -10.32 -1.16
CA ALA A 222 8.25 -10.54 0.25
C ALA A 222 6.77 -10.86 0.44
N THR A 223 6.46 -11.62 1.49
CA THR A 223 5.08 -11.99 1.80
C THR A 223 4.85 -12.21 3.28
N GLY A 224 3.61 -11.98 3.72
CA GLY A 224 3.10 -12.46 4.99
C GLY A 224 2.37 -13.79 4.83
N ALA A 225 2.21 -14.52 5.92
CA ALA A 225 1.38 -15.71 5.94
C ALA A 225 0.50 -15.68 7.19
N LYS A 226 -0.82 -15.58 7.06
CA LYS A 226 -1.75 -15.59 8.20
C LYS A 226 -2.13 -16.98 8.70
N GLY A 227 -1.72 -18.04 8.00
CA GLY A 227 -2.08 -19.42 8.31
C GLY A 227 -3.20 -19.93 7.42
N SER A 228 -4.43 -19.47 7.57
CA SER A 228 -5.55 -19.99 6.75
C SER A 228 -5.47 -19.54 5.28
N PRO A 229 -5.70 -20.42 4.28
CA PRO A 229 -6.31 -21.75 4.35
C PRO A 229 -5.32 -22.91 4.61
N SER A 230 -4.02 -22.62 4.76
CA SER A 230 -2.99 -23.59 5.10
C SER A 230 -3.02 -23.95 6.60
N PRO A 231 -2.50 -25.13 7.00
CA PRO A 231 -2.17 -25.37 8.40
C PRO A 231 -0.91 -24.62 8.87
N VAL A 232 -0.12 -24.07 7.94
CA VAL A 232 1.16 -23.39 8.22
C VAL A 232 1.04 -21.90 7.90
N GLY A 233 1.64 -21.05 8.73
CA GLY A 233 1.69 -19.62 8.53
C GLY A 233 2.17 -18.91 9.78
N ASN A 234 1.66 -17.70 10.00
CA ASN A 234 2.07 -16.74 11.03
C ASN A 234 3.55 -16.38 10.93
N TYR A 235 3.99 -15.96 9.76
CA TYR A 235 5.36 -15.51 9.52
C TYR A 235 5.42 -14.39 8.48
N PHE A 236 6.53 -13.67 8.46
CA PHE A 236 6.97 -12.84 7.34
C PHE A 236 8.26 -13.42 6.76
N ALA A 237 8.38 -13.42 5.44
CA ALA A 237 9.56 -13.91 4.73
C ALA A 237 9.77 -13.15 3.42
N TRP A 238 11.00 -13.21 2.91
CA TRP A 238 11.33 -12.75 1.57
C TRP A 238 12.07 -13.84 0.78
N TRP A 239 12.06 -13.71 -0.54
CA TRP A 239 12.66 -14.63 -1.49
C TRP A 239 13.66 -13.87 -2.33
N GLU A 240 14.91 -14.31 -2.26
CA GLU A 240 16.06 -13.76 -2.97
C GLU A 240 16.05 -14.21 -4.44
N ALA A 241 15.96 -13.25 -5.35
CA ALA A 241 15.97 -13.52 -6.78
C ALA A 241 17.36 -13.98 -7.25
N PRO A 242 17.49 -15.10 -7.97
CA PRO A 242 18.73 -15.48 -8.63
C PRO A 242 18.95 -14.66 -9.91
N GLU A 243 20.10 -14.82 -10.57
CA GLU A 243 20.39 -14.12 -11.84
C GLU A 243 19.34 -14.38 -12.93
N ASP A 244 18.84 -15.62 -13.02
CA ASP A 244 17.72 -16.03 -13.88
C ASP A 244 16.44 -16.14 -13.03
N PRO A 245 15.55 -15.12 -13.05
CA PRO A 245 14.39 -15.07 -12.17
C PRO A 245 13.30 -16.10 -12.51
N ALA A 246 13.48 -16.88 -13.59
CA ALA A 246 12.65 -18.07 -13.86
C ALA A 246 13.08 -19.31 -13.06
N LYS A 247 14.20 -19.26 -12.30
CA LYS A 247 14.60 -20.29 -11.34
C LYS A 247 13.94 -20.09 -9.99
N ALA A 248 14.03 -21.09 -9.13
CA ALA A 248 13.57 -21.01 -7.75
C ALA A 248 14.36 -19.93 -6.98
N TRP A 249 13.65 -19.13 -6.20
CA TRP A 249 14.22 -18.08 -5.37
C TRP A 249 14.54 -18.63 -3.99
N LYS A 250 15.52 -18.02 -3.31
CA LYS A 250 15.95 -18.51 -1.99
C LYS A 250 15.18 -17.80 -0.89
N LYS A 251 14.40 -18.56 -0.12
CA LYS A 251 13.63 -18.04 1.01
C LYS A 251 14.50 -17.66 2.21
N HIS A 252 14.15 -16.54 2.82
CA HIS A 252 14.69 -16.02 4.08
C HIS A 252 13.52 -15.66 5.00
N VAL A 253 13.47 -16.25 6.19
CA VAL A 253 12.45 -15.93 7.19
C VAL A 253 12.87 -14.65 7.92
N ILE A 254 11.97 -13.67 7.97
CA ILE A 254 12.16 -12.41 8.71
C ILE A 254 11.74 -12.61 10.16
N ALA A 255 10.52 -13.11 10.36
CA ALA A 255 9.96 -13.32 11.70
C ALA A 255 8.91 -14.43 11.70
N GLU A 256 8.90 -15.22 12.77
CA GLU A 256 7.89 -16.24 13.06
C GLU A 256 6.89 -15.76 14.13
N LYS A 257 5.81 -16.51 14.33
CA LYS A 257 4.74 -16.23 15.31
C LYS A 257 4.04 -14.89 15.08
N GLN A 258 4.00 -14.47 13.82
CA GLN A 258 3.39 -13.24 13.35
C GLN A 258 1.92 -13.48 13.03
N MET A 259 1.09 -13.59 14.07
CA MET A 259 -0.33 -13.92 13.93
C MET A 259 -1.03 -12.93 13.01
N GLY A 260 -1.67 -13.46 11.95
CA GLY A 260 -2.41 -12.65 11.00
C GLY A 260 -1.57 -11.81 10.04
N ALA A 261 -0.29 -12.16 9.83
CA ALA A 261 0.61 -11.53 8.85
C ALA A 261 0.03 -11.59 7.42
N THR A 262 -0.14 -10.44 6.76
CA THR A 262 -0.81 -10.38 5.44
C THR A 262 -0.25 -9.37 4.45
N ASN A 263 0.57 -8.42 4.88
CA ASN A 263 1.20 -7.47 3.95
C ASN A 263 2.58 -7.07 4.49
N ILE A 264 3.54 -6.90 3.60
CA ILE A 264 4.92 -6.51 3.91
C ILE A 264 5.55 -5.86 2.68
N HIS A 265 6.23 -4.74 2.88
CA HIS A 265 6.94 -3.99 1.83
C HIS A 265 8.39 -3.74 2.24
N PRO A 266 9.38 -4.00 1.36
CA PRO A 266 10.76 -3.61 1.60
C PRO A 266 10.96 -2.10 1.45
N GLY A 267 11.88 -1.51 2.21
CA GLY A 267 12.28 -0.11 2.10
C GLY A 267 13.25 0.30 3.20
N ASP A 268 14.13 1.29 2.96
CA ASP A 268 15.06 1.82 3.97
C ASP A 268 14.32 2.77 4.92
N VAL A 269 13.91 2.27 6.09
CA VAL A 269 13.00 2.97 7.00
C VAL A 269 13.75 3.98 7.88
N ASN A 270 15.04 3.72 8.15
CA ASN A 270 15.86 4.53 9.05
C ASN A 270 17.02 5.26 8.34
N GLN A 271 16.99 5.27 6.99
CA GLN A 271 18.00 5.86 6.11
C GLN A 271 19.43 5.35 6.39
N ASP A 272 19.58 4.09 6.80
CA ASP A 272 20.88 3.50 7.10
C ASP A 272 21.56 2.83 5.89
N GLY A 273 20.89 2.87 4.73
CA GLY A 273 21.35 2.31 3.47
C GLY A 273 21.04 0.81 3.31
N LYS A 274 20.26 0.20 4.23
CA LYS A 274 19.80 -1.18 4.12
C LYS A 274 18.29 -1.22 3.97
N ALA A 275 17.81 -2.15 3.15
CA ALA A 275 16.38 -2.38 3.04
C ALA A 275 15.86 -3.05 4.32
N ASP A 276 14.98 -2.34 5.01
CA ASP A 276 14.14 -2.84 6.11
C ASP A 276 12.81 -3.35 5.53
N PHE A 277 11.85 -3.65 6.42
CA PHE A 277 10.48 -3.97 6.02
C PHE A 277 9.45 -3.28 6.90
N ILE A 278 8.38 -2.72 6.30
CA ILE A 278 7.16 -2.34 7.02
C ILE A 278 6.07 -3.36 6.69
N ALA A 279 5.32 -3.80 7.70
CA ALA A 279 4.37 -4.89 7.58
C ALA A 279 3.09 -4.67 8.39
N SER A 280 2.00 -5.30 7.94
CA SER A 280 0.71 -5.31 8.62
C SER A 280 0.21 -6.71 8.93
N ARG A 281 -0.46 -6.84 10.07
CA ARG A 281 -1.10 -8.08 10.51
C ARG A 281 -2.61 -8.02 10.29
N GLY A 282 -3.05 -8.08 9.04
CA GLY A 282 -4.44 -7.84 8.62
C GLY A 282 -5.49 -8.84 9.10
N HIS A 283 -5.09 -9.98 9.68
CA HIS A 283 -5.99 -10.89 10.42
C HIS A 283 -5.65 -10.98 11.91
N GLY A 284 -4.79 -10.06 12.38
CA GLY A 284 -4.31 -9.98 13.75
C GLY A 284 -4.31 -8.52 14.19
N ASN A 285 -3.27 -8.12 14.93
CA ASN A 285 -3.15 -6.76 15.43
C ASN A 285 -1.82 -6.14 15.01
N GLY A 286 -1.95 -4.91 14.52
CA GLY A 286 -0.90 -3.92 14.48
C GLY A 286 -0.09 -3.86 13.20
N VAL A 287 0.57 -2.71 13.10
CA VAL A 287 1.54 -2.35 12.06
C VAL A 287 2.92 -2.29 12.71
N VAL A 288 3.92 -2.78 12.01
CA VAL A 288 5.26 -3.05 12.53
C VAL A 288 6.30 -2.82 11.45
N TRP A 289 7.53 -2.49 11.84
CA TRP A 289 8.67 -2.56 10.93
C TRP A 289 9.80 -3.43 11.48
N PHE A 290 10.62 -3.99 10.60
CA PHE A 290 11.73 -4.91 10.92
C PHE A 290 13.05 -4.35 10.41
N GLU A 291 13.96 -4.03 11.34
CA GLU A 291 15.23 -3.39 11.04
C GLU A 291 16.31 -4.39 10.61
N ALA A 292 16.85 -4.21 9.41
CA ALA A 292 17.96 -4.95 8.87
C ALA A 292 19.28 -4.66 9.62
N PRO A 293 20.25 -5.59 9.63
CA PRO A 293 20.17 -6.95 9.08
C PRO A 293 19.61 -7.97 10.08
N SER A 294 19.31 -7.55 11.32
CA SER A 294 18.89 -8.46 12.40
C SER A 294 17.39 -8.75 12.41
N TRP A 295 16.62 -8.07 11.56
CA TRP A 295 15.16 -8.05 11.56
C TRP A 295 14.58 -7.70 12.93
N ARG A 296 15.16 -6.68 13.58
CA ARG A 296 14.70 -6.25 14.90
C ARG A 296 13.31 -5.64 14.76
N GLU A 297 12.35 -6.21 15.47
CA GLU A 297 10.95 -5.78 15.40
C GLU A 297 10.70 -4.46 16.16
N HIS A 298 10.03 -3.52 15.51
CA HIS A 298 9.62 -2.23 16.06
C HIS A 298 8.13 -1.99 15.81
N PRO A 299 7.30 -1.88 16.87
CA PRO A 299 5.88 -1.62 16.71
C PRO A 299 5.63 -0.17 16.26
N ILE A 300 4.80 0.01 15.23
CA ILE A 300 4.30 1.31 14.77
C ILE A 300 2.95 1.61 15.43
N HIS A 301 2.01 0.67 15.30
CA HIS A 301 0.71 0.75 15.94
C HIS A 301 0.29 -0.62 16.49
N PRO A 302 0.74 -1.03 17.69
CA PRO A 302 0.66 -2.43 18.14
C PRO A 302 -0.77 -2.93 18.42
N THR A 303 -1.75 -2.04 18.59
CA THR A 303 -3.11 -2.40 18.98
C THR A 303 -4.16 -2.25 17.87
N LEU A 304 -3.76 -1.80 16.67
CA LEU A 304 -4.70 -1.59 15.56
C LEU A 304 -5.25 -2.93 15.11
N LYS A 305 -6.57 -3.13 15.13
CA LYS A 305 -7.16 -4.42 14.79
C LYS A 305 -7.36 -4.60 13.30
N GLU A 306 -6.81 -5.69 12.78
CA GLU A 306 -6.96 -6.14 11.40
C GLU A 306 -6.59 -5.07 10.34
N PRO A 307 -5.38 -4.47 10.37
CA PRO A 307 -4.86 -3.58 9.31
C PRO A 307 -4.68 -4.34 7.99
N HIS A 308 -5.72 -4.34 7.17
CA HIS A 308 -5.96 -5.33 6.11
C HIS A 308 -5.14 -5.09 4.83
N SER A 309 -4.87 -3.82 4.51
CA SER A 309 -4.00 -3.38 3.42
C SER A 309 -3.00 -2.34 3.94
N LEU A 310 -1.87 -2.21 3.28
CA LEU A 310 -0.74 -1.37 3.67
C LEU A 310 -0.10 -0.84 2.38
N ILE A 311 0.22 0.45 2.36
CA ILE A 311 1.08 1.08 1.36
C ILE A 311 2.28 1.72 2.07
N VAL A 312 3.41 1.77 1.38
CA VAL A 312 4.68 2.33 1.88
C VAL A 312 5.27 3.21 0.78
N LEU A 313 5.33 4.51 1.04
CA LEU A 313 5.81 5.53 0.14
C LEU A 313 5.96 6.84 0.92
N ASP A 314 6.69 7.80 0.37
CA ASP A 314 6.76 9.18 0.88
C ASP A 314 5.41 9.88 0.63
N LEU A 315 4.62 10.10 1.69
CA LEU A 315 3.27 10.69 1.60
C LEU A 315 3.26 12.20 1.82
N ASP A 316 4.35 12.78 2.30
CA ASP A 316 4.44 14.21 2.61
C ASP A 316 5.51 14.98 1.84
N GLY A 317 6.30 14.27 1.03
CA GLY A 317 7.32 14.82 0.17
C GLY A 317 8.61 15.20 0.90
N ASP A 318 8.84 14.72 2.12
CA ASP A 318 10.06 15.01 2.89
C ASP A 318 11.24 14.08 2.57
N GLY A 319 10.98 13.03 1.79
CA GLY A 319 11.96 12.04 1.34
C GLY A 319 12.06 10.80 2.22
N ASP A 320 11.28 10.71 3.31
CA ASP A 320 11.23 9.55 4.19
C ASP A 320 10.10 8.59 3.80
N LEU A 321 10.33 7.28 3.99
CA LEU A 321 9.28 6.30 3.73
C LEU A 321 8.26 6.31 4.86
N ASP A 322 7.04 6.74 4.53
CA ASP A 322 5.86 6.61 5.39
C ASP A 322 5.12 5.30 5.15
N ALA A 323 4.07 5.09 5.94
CA ALA A 323 3.11 4.02 5.71
C ALA A 323 1.67 4.49 5.88
N ALA A 324 0.73 3.90 5.15
CA ALA A 324 -0.70 4.06 5.40
C ALA A 324 -1.44 2.73 5.33
N THR A 325 -2.48 2.58 6.14
CA THR A 325 -3.26 1.34 6.24
C THR A 325 -4.75 1.62 6.36
N CYS A 326 -5.56 0.64 5.97
CA CYS A 326 -6.97 0.57 6.34
C CYS A 326 -7.24 -0.67 7.21
N ALA A 327 -7.82 -0.44 8.38
CA ALA A 327 -8.13 -1.45 9.38
C ALA A 327 -9.58 -1.92 9.24
N TYR A 328 -9.75 -3.22 9.04
CA TYR A 328 -11.05 -3.86 8.98
C TYR A 328 -11.70 -3.93 10.36
N GLY A 329 -10.95 -4.33 11.38
CA GLY A 329 -11.47 -4.58 12.73
C GLY A 329 -11.84 -3.30 13.47
N ASP A 330 -10.95 -2.31 13.41
CA ASP A 330 -11.20 -0.99 14.04
C ASP A 330 -11.96 -0.02 13.12
N LYS A 331 -12.14 -0.35 11.83
CA LYS A 331 -12.85 0.46 10.83
C LYS A 331 -12.23 1.85 10.66
N GLN A 332 -10.91 1.91 10.64
CA GLN A 332 -10.13 3.15 10.62
C GLN A 332 -9.10 3.12 9.50
N ALA A 333 -8.83 4.27 8.92
CA ALA A 333 -7.66 4.49 8.07
C ALA A 333 -6.63 5.32 8.83
N TRP A 334 -5.36 4.97 8.70
CA TRP A 334 -4.25 5.62 9.40
C TRP A 334 -3.11 5.90 8.43
N TRP A 335 -2.45 7.03 8.65
CA TRP A 335 -1.14 7.37 8.10
C TRP A 335 -0.12 7.34 9.26
N PHE A 336 1.06 6.83 8.98
CA PHE A 336 2.18 6.72 9.89
C PHE A 336 3.34 7.49 9.27
N GLU A 337 3.53 8.71 9.74
CA GLU A 337 4.59 9.65 9.31
C GLU A 337 5.91 9.26 9.97
N ASN A 338 6.95 8.99 9.19
CA ASN A 338 8.27 8.57 9.65
C ASN A 338 9.24 9.75 9.69
N ASP A 339 10.03 9.89 10.75
CA ASP A 339 11.04 10.97 10.87
C ASP A 339 12.40 10.68 10.21
N GLY A 340 12.41 9.72 9.27
CA GLY A 340 13.60 9.19 8.60
C GLY A 340 14.51 8.35 9.50
N LYS A 341 14.15 8.12 10.76
CA LYS A 341 14.93 7.33 11.73
C LYS A 341 14.16 6.12 12.24
N GLY A 342 13.05 5.77 11.58
CA GLY A 342 12.16 4.68 11.96
C GLY A 342 11.30 4.99 13.20
N LYS A 343 11.12 6.27 13.53
CA LYS A 343 10.20 6.71 14.57
C LYS A 343 8.95 7.32 13.91
N PHE A 344 7.83 6.65 14.10
CA PHE A 344 6.57 6.99 13.47
C PHE A 344 5.66 7.85 14.37
N THR A 345 4.97 8.81 13.77
CA THR A 345 3.84 9.55 14.33
C THR A 345 2.55 9.06 13.65
N ASN A 346 1.54 8.69 14.44
CA ASN A 346 0.33 8.07 13.92
C ASN A 346 -0.79 9.11 13.75
N HIS A 347 -1.29 9.26 12.53
CA HIS A 347 -2.33 10.19 12.12
C HIS A 347 -3.60 9.45 11.72
N LEU A 348 -4.72 9.75 12.38
CA LEU A 348 -6.02 9.18 12.00
C LEU A 348 -6.53 9.89 10.74
N VAL A 349 -6.62 9.14 9.64
CA VAL A 349 -7.13 9.64 8.35
C VAL A 349 -8.66 9.58 8.34
N ALA A 350 -9.22 8.46 8.79
CA ALA A 350 -10.66 8.25 8.75
C ALA A 350 -11.12 7.35 9.90
N ASN A 351 -12.30 7.68 10.44
CA ASN A 351 -13.09 6.80 11.29
C ASN A 351 -14.32 6.28 10.50
N ASP A 352 -14.87 5.14 10.92
CA ASP A 352 -16.02 4.50 10.28
C ASP A 352 -15.81 4.12 8.81
N GLN A 353 -14.57 3.77 8.47
CA GLN A 353 -14.13 3.36 7.14
C GLN A 353 -13.57 1.93 7.19
N GLU A 354 -14.45 0.94 7.25
CA GLU A 354 -14.09 -0.48 7.16
C GLU A 354 -13.75 -0.86 5.71
N ALA A 355 -12.48 -1.14 5.43
CA ALA A 355 -11.96 -1.28 4.08
C ALA A 355 -10.98 -2.45 3.92
N TYR A 356 -10.82 -2.88 2.65
CA TYR A 356 -9.97 -4.00 2.25
C TYR A 356 -8.74 -3.57 1.45
N ASP A 357 -8.81 -2.42 0.79
CA ASP A 357 -7.79 -1.89 -0.10
C ASP A 357 -7.63 -0.38 0.14
N ILE A 358 -6.37 0.06 0.10
CA ILE A 358 -5.94 1.45 0.23
C ILE A 358 -4.83 1.67 -0.80
N ARG A 359 -4.89 2.76 -1.55
CA ARG A 359 -3.93 3.16 -2.57
C ARG A 359 -3.59 4.65 -2.42
N ALA A 360 -2.46 5.06 -2.97
CA ALA A 360 -2.09 6.46 -3.07
C ALA A 360 -2.20 6.97 -4.51
N PHE A 361 -2.74 8.18 -4.69
CA PHE A 361 -2.80 8.88 -5.97
C PHE A 361 -3.07 10.37 -5.71
N ASP A 362 -2.53 11.28 -6.52
CA ASP A 362 -2.84 12.72 -6.46
C ASP A 362 -4.24 12.96 -7.06
N MET A 363 -5.28 13.04 -6.21
CA MET A 363 -6.69 13.00 -6.63
C MET A 363 -7.27 14.39 -6.92
N ASP A 364 -6.63 15.46 -6.46
CA ASP A 364 -7.02 16.84 -6.80
C ASP A 364 -5.98 17.64 -7.59
N GLN A 365 -4.86 17.01 -7.92
CA GLN A 365 -3.78 17.53 -8.77
C GLN A 365 -3.03 18.71 -8.14
N ASP A 366 -2.93 18.74 -6.81
CA ASP A 366 -2.18 19.75 -6.10
C ASP A 366 -0.70 19.39 -5.86
N GLY A 367 -0.32 18.14 -6.18
CA GLY A 367 1.05 17.66 -6.20
C GLY A 367 1.45 16.85 -4.99
N ASP A 368 0.55 16.63 -4.02
CA ASP A 368 0.74 15.64 -2.97
C ASP A 368 -0.09 14.36 -3.24
N LEU A 369 0.14 13.33 -2.40
CA LEU A 369 -0.52 12.04 -2.58
C LEU A 369 -1.69 11.89 -1.60
N ASP A 370 -2.87 11.61 -2.16
CA ASP A 370 -4.08 11.31 -1.43
C ASP A 370 -4.30 9.81 -1.23
N LEU A 371 -5.20 9.45 -0.33
CA LEU A 371 -5.53 8.05 -0.04
C LEU A 371 -6.87 7.63 -0.63
N VAL A 372 -6.86 6.70 -1.58
CA VAL A 372 -8.07 6.09 -2.18
C VAL A 372 -8.39 4.78 -1.47
N ILE A 373 -9.62 4.63 -0.96
CA ILE A 373 -10.02 3.53 -0.08
C ILE A 373 -11.25 2.79 -0.64
N ALA A 374 -11.11 1.48 -0.79
CA ALA A 374 -12.22 0.57 -1.13
C ALA A 374 -12.91 0.07 0.14
N GLY A 375 -14.07 0.64 0.43
CA GLY A 375 -14.88 0.35 1.60
C GLY A 375 -15.76 -0.87 1.43
N ARG A 376 -15.45 -1.95 2.16
CA ARG A 376 -16.24 -3.18 2.12
C ARG A 376 -17.55 -3.03 2.88
N ALA A 377 -17.52 -2.78 4.19
CA ALA A 377 -18.75 -2.62 4.96
C ALA A 377 -19.20 -1.16 5.10
N SER A 378 -18.31 -0.20 4.87
CA SER A 378 -18.71 1.19 4.64
C SER A 378 -19.44 1.37 3.29
N ASN A 379 -19.45 0.33 2.43
CA ASN A 379 -20.17 0.28 1.16
C ASN A 379 -19.89 1.50 0.28
N ASN A 380 -18.62 1.86 0.13
CA ASN A 380 -18.21 3.06 -0.60
C ASN A 380 -16.86 2.90 -1.28
N VAL A 381 -16.60 3.83 -2.20
CA VAL A 381 -15.25 4.21 -2.61
C VAL A 381 -15.10 5.67 -2.24
N ALA A 382 -14.06 5.99 -1.49
CA ALA A 382 -13.78 7.36 -1.04
C ALA A 382 -12.30 7.63 -1.17
N TRP A 383 -11.95 8.88 -1.45
CA TRP A 383 -10.58 9.36 -1.30
C TRP A 383 -10.51 10.39 -0.18
N TYR A 384 -9.34 10.51 0.42
CA TYR A 384 -9.07 11.39 1.54
C TYR A 384 -7.96 12.34 1.11
N GLU A 385 -8.31 13.61 1.00
CA GLU A 385 -7.43 14.72 0.63
C GLU A 385 -6.37 14.88 1.71
N ASN A 386 -5.11 14.75 1.31
CA ASN A 386 -3.97 15.02 2.16
C ASN A 386 -4.01 16.50 2.56
N PRO A 387 -3.88 16.81 3.85
CA PRO A 387 -4.00 18.18 4.31
C PRO A 387 -2.75 19.04 4.02
N ARG A 388 -1.67 18.44 3.51
CA ARG A 388 -0.48 19.16 3.06
C ARG A 388 -0.78 19.81 1.70
N ARG A 389 -0.01 20.84 1.36
CA ARG A 389 -0.14 21.68 0.16
C ARG A 389 1.18 22.32 -0.20
#